data_AF-A0A957H1N7-F1
#
_entry.id   AF-A0A957H1N7-F1
#
_cell.length_a   1.000
_cell.length_b   1.000
_cell.length_c   1.000
_cell.angle_alpha   90.00
_cell.angle_beta   90.00
_cell.angle_gamma   90.00
#
_symmetry.space_group_name_H-M   'P 1'
#
loop_
_entity.id
_entity.type
_entity.pdbx_description
1 polymer ?
#
loop_
_entity_poly.entity_id
_entity_poly.type
_entity_poly.pdbx_seq_one_letter_code
_entity_poly.pdbx_strand_id
1 'polypeptide(L)'
;MSEEKNELPFAEILQMLQGEESLNVAHLYRLSDMEQADRDAFMALWRQLQAPRRRMIVQHLADIMEENFEVEFGPIFTHCLADEDDQVRVAALEGLWDSTDTRLVSRILHLLSEDDSEAVQVAAARALAHFVLMIEWGQLPPRH
;
A
#
# COMPACT_ATOMS: atom_id res chain seq x y z
N MET A 1 4.90 7.66 -18.97
CA MET A 1 3.99 8.33 -19.94
C MET A 1 2.93 9.08 -19.14
N SER A 2 3.29 10.26 -18.63
CA SER A 2 2.77 10.74 -17.33
C SER A 2 1.90 12.00 -17.42
N GLU A 3 1.31 12.30 -18.58
CA GLU A 3 0.60 13.58 -18.81
C GLU A 3 -0.94 13.52 -18.69
N GLU A 4 -1.54 12.37 -18.35
CA GLU A 4 -2.97 12.27 -18.01
C GLU A 4 -3.16 11.85 -16.55
N LYS A 5 -2.58 12.59 -15.59
CA LYS A 5 -3.13 12.57 -14.22
C LYS A 5 -4.53 13.21 -14.27
N ASN A 6 -5.52 12.42 -14.70
CA ASN A 6 -6.97 12.58 -14.66
C ASN A 6 -7.50 13.97 -14.21
N GLU A 7 -8.30 14.61 -15.07
CA GLU A 7 -8.88 15.96 -14.91
C GLU A 7 -9.78 16.15 -13.67
N LEU A 8 -10.06 15.10 -12.89
CA LEU A 8 -10.95 15.17 -11.74
C LEU A 8 -10.26 15.79 -10.52
N PRO A 9 -10.92 16.77 -9.86
CA PRO A 9 -10.46 17.28 -8.57
C PRO A 9 -10.28 16.15 -7.55
N PHE A 10 -9.25 16.25 -6.70
CA PHE A 10 -8.97 15.22 -5.69
C PHE A 10 -10.18 14.94 -4.76
N ALA A 11 -10.99 15.96 -4.49
CA ALA A 11 -12.23 15.81 -3.74
C ALA A 11 -13.23 14.84 -4.39
N GLU A 12 -13.31 14.80 -5.73
CA GLU A 12 -14.17 13.86 -6.45
C GLU A 12 -13.62 12.43 -6.38
N ILE A 13 -12.29 12.28 -6.39
CA ILE A 13 -11.64 10.98 -6.13
C ILE A 13 -12.04 10.46 -4.74
N LEU A 14 -11.99 11.30 -3.71
CA LEU A 14 -12.39 10.91 -2.35
C LEU A 14 -13.88 10.50 -2.29
N GLN A 15 -14.77 11.21 -2.98
CA GLN A 15 -16.19 10.85 -3.06
C GLN A 15 -16.40 9.50 -3.76
N MET A 16 -15.68 9.24 -4.86
CA MET A 16 -15.71 7.95 -5.55
C MET A 16 -15.23 6.82 -4.63
N LEU A 17 -14.18 7.04 -3.84
CA LEU A 17 -13.69 6.04 -2.89
C LEU A 17 -14.70 5.72 -1.78
N GLN A 18 -15.55 6.68 -1.38
CA GLN A 18 -16.64 6.47 -0.42
C GLN A 18 -17.82 5.68 -0.97
N GLY A 19 -18.06 5.75 -2.29
CA GLY A 19 -19.21 5.13 -2.92
C GLY A 19 -19.25 3.61 -2.77
N GLU A 20 -20.44 3.03 -2.93
CA GLU A 20 -20.64 1.57 -2.94
C GLU A 20 -20.46 0.96 -4.35
N GLU A 21 -20.40 1.82 -5.37
CA GLU A 21 -20.21 1.41 -6.76
C GLU A 21 -18.80 0.85 -7.02
N SER A 22 -18.66 0.10 -8.11
CA SER A 22 -17.36 -0.42 -8.55
C SER A 22 -16.34 0.70 -8.69
N LEU A 23 -15.12 0.48 -8.20
CA LEU A 23 -14.03 1.44 -8.37
C LEU A 23 -13.67 1.57 -9.84
N ASN A 24 -13.51 2.81 -10.30
CA ASN A 24 -12.83 3.06 -11.57
C ASN A 24 -11.32 3.04 -11.32
N VAL A 25 -10.67 1.96 -11.75
CA VAL A 25 -9.23 1.73 -11.54
C VAL A 25 -8.38 2.85 -12.12
N ALA A 26 -8.80 3.48 -13.24
CA ALA A 26 -8.06 4.60 -13.83
C ALA A 26 -7.97 5.82 -12.90
N HIS A 27 -8.96 6.02 -12.02
CA HIS A 27 -8.94 7.10 -11.04
C HIS A 27 -8.00 6.81 -9.85
N LEU A 28 -7.68 5.54 -9.59
CA LEU A 28 -6.79 5.16 -8.48
C LEU A 28 -5.34 5.61 -8.72
N TYR A 29 -4.91 5.77 -9.97
CA TYR A 29 -3.61 6.38 -10.31
C TYR A 29 -3.44 7.79 -9.72
N ARG A 30 -4.53 8.51 -9.41
CA ARG A 30 -4.44 9.84 -8.77
C ARG A 30 -3.94 9.78 -7.32
N LEU A 31 -3.99 8.60 -6.69
CA LEU A 31 -3.45 8.34 -5.35
C LEU A 31 -1.92 8.15 -5.36
N SER A 32 -1.29 8.11 -6.55
CA SER A 32 0.15 7.96 -6.69
C SER A 32 0.85 9.30 -6.44
N ASP A 33 1.92 9.26 -5.64
CA ASP A 33 2.75 10.44 -5.33
C ASP A 33 1.91 11.64 -4.88
N MET A 34 0.99 11.40 -3.94
CA MET A 34 0.12 12.45 -3.38
C MET A 34 0.94 13.46 -2.57
N GLU A 35 0.62 14.74 -2.76
CA GLU A 35 1.11 15.81 -1.88
C GLU A 35 0.55 15.65 -0.46
N GLN A 36 1.19 16.30 0.51
CA GLN A 36 0.85 16.15 1.93
C GLN A 36 -0.64 16.41 2.23
N ALA A 37 -1.23 17.45 1.63
CA ALA A 37 -2.64 17.78 1.85
C ALA A 37 -3.60 16.69 1.32
N ASP A 38 -3.33 16.16 0.12
CA ASP A 38 -4.11 15.08 -0.49
C ASP A 38 -3.96 13.79 0.34
N ARG A 39 -2.74 13.48 0.80
CA ARG A 39 -2.48 12.33 1.68
C ARG A 39 -3.27 12.44 2.98
N ASP A 40 -3.23 13.58 3.66
CA ASP A 40 -3.91 13.77 4.94
C ASP A 40 -5.44 13.62 4.78
N ALA A 41 -5.99 14.15 3.67
CA ALA A 41 -7.40 13.99 3.34
C ALA A 41 -7.78 12.52 3.03
N PHE A 42 -6.95 11.81 2.27
CA PHE A 42 -7.13 10.37 2.04
C PHE A 42 -7.09 9.56 3.34
N MET A 43 -6.14 9.82 4.23
CA MET A 43 -6.03 9.10 5.52
C MET A 43 -7.16 9.44 6.49
N ALA A 44 -7.71 10.66 6.42
CA ALA A 44 -8.93 11.01 7.15
C ALA A 44 -10.14 10.23 6.64
N LEU A 45 -10.25 10.06 5.31
CA LEU A 45 -11.28 9.24 4.69
C LEU A 45 -11.10 7.75 5.02
N TRP A 46 -9.88 7.22 4.90
CA TRP A 46 -9.57 5.80 5.06
C TRP A 46 -10.16 5.20 6.33
N ARG A 47 -10.02 5.92 7.45
CA ARG A 47 -10.54 5.53 8.78
C ARG A 47 -12.07 5.46 8.86
N GLN A 48 -12.78 6.10 7.94
CA GLN A 48 -14.24 6.10 7.88
C GLN A 48 -14.79 5.01 6.95
N LEU A 49 -13.96 4.47 6.05
CA LEU A 49 -14.37 3.43 5.12
C LEU A 49 -14.58 2.11 5.86
N GLN A 50 -15.59 1.34 5.44
CA GLN A 50 -15.81 0.00 5.95
C GLN A 50 -14.73 -0.97 5.42
N ALA A 51 -14.43 -2.01 6.19
CA ALA A 51 -13.38 -2.98 5.86
C ALA A 51 -13.46 -3.53 4.42
N PRO A 52 -14.63 -3.96 3.88
CA PRO A 52 -14.73 -4.44 2.50
C PRO A 52 -14.25 -3.41 1.46
N ARG A 53 -14.52 -2.12 1.70
CA ARG A 53 -14.10 -1.04 0.79
C ARG A 53 -12.60 -0.79 0.89
N ARG A 54 -12.04 -0.80 2.11
CA ARG A 54 -10.59 -0.67 2.33
C ARG A 54 -9.83 -1.79 1.63
N ARG A 55 -10.26 -3.05 1.81
CA ARG A 55 -9.72 -4.23 1.11
C ARG A 55 -9.71 -4.06 -0.40
N MET A 56 -10.83 -3.65 -0.98
CA MET A 56 -10.94 -3.49 -2.42
C MET A 56 -10.02 -2.40 -2.96
N ILE A 57 -9.91 -1.25 -2.26
CA ILE A 57 -9.00 -0.17 -2.66
C ILE A 57 -7.55 -0.65 -2.60
N VAL A 58 -7.10 -1.19 -1.46
CA VAL A 58 -5.69 -1.58 -1.29
C VAL A 58 -5.30 -2.71 -2.24
N GLN A 59 -6.20 -3.64 -2.53
CA GLN A 59 -5.94 -4.69 -3.52
C GLN A 59 -5.70 -4.11 -4.90
N HIS A 60 -6.56 -3.21 -5.37
CA HIS A 60 -6.35 -2.56 -6.66
C HIS A 60 -5.07 -1.73 -6.70
N LEU A 61 -4.67 -1.09 -5.61
CA LEU A 61 -3.39 -0.38 -5.57
C LEU A 61 -2.22 -1.35 -5.71
N ALA A 62 -2.29 -2.52 -5.08
CA ALA A 62 -1.26 -3.56 -5.19
C ALA A 62 -1.19 -4.10 -6.63
N ASP A 63 -2.35 -4.41 -7.23
CA ASP A 63 -2.45 -4.86 -8.62
C ASP A 63 -1.86 -3.81 -9.60
N ILE A 64 -2.15 -2.52 -9.39
CA ILE A 64 -1.58 -1.44 -10.21
C ILE A 64 -0.06 -1.39 -10.07
N MET A 65 0.49 -1.58 -8.86
CA MET A 65 1.94 -1.57 -8.65
C MET A 65 2.65 -2.77 -9.28
N GLU A 66 1.97 -3.92 -9.37
CA GLU A 66 2.51 -5.08 -10.09
C GLU A 66 2.63 -4.82 -11.60
N GLU A 67 1.68 -4.06 -12.16
CA GLU A 67 1.63 -3.77 -13.61
C GLU A 67 2.42 -2.51 -14.01
N ASN A 68 2.56 -1.53 -13.12
CA ASN A 68 3.13 -0.22 -13.45
C ASN A 68 4.11 0.30 -12.37
N PHE A 69 5.40 0.16 -12.63
CA PHE A 69 6.49 0.63 -11.76
C PHE A 69 6.67 2.17 -11.74
N GLU A 70 5.94 2.96 -12.54
CA GLU A 70 6.00 4.43 -12.48
C GLU A 70 5.15 5.01 -11.33
N VAL A 71 4.31 4.21 -10.66
CA VAL A 71 3.46 4.67 -9.56
C VAL A 71 4.17 4.56 -8.22
N GLU A 72 3.74 5.37 -7.26
CA GLU A 72 4.27 5.42 -5.90
C GLU A 72 3.11 5.47 -4.90
N PHE A 73 2.79 4.31 -4.32
CA PHE A 73 1.77 4.14 -3.27
C PHE A 73 2.37 3.71 -1.92
N GLY A 74 3.70 3.65 -1.78
CA GLY A 74 4.39 3.22 -0.57
C GLY A 74 3.92 3.89 0.72
N PRO A 75 3.65 5.21 0.76
CA PRO A 75 3.06 5.86 1.93
C PRO A 75 1.68 5.31 2.32
N ILE A 76 0.86 4.90 1.35
CA ILE A 76 -0.45 4.29 1.58
C ILE A 76 -0.27 2.91 2.19
N PHE A 77 0.51 2.03 1.56
CA PHE A 77 0.73 0.68 2.09
C PHE A 77 1.40 0.70 3.46
N THR A 78 2.35 1.61 3.68
CA THR A 78 2.95 1.81 4.99
C THR A 78 1.90 2.16 6.05
N HIS A 79 0.90 2.97 5.73
CA HIS A 79 -0.21 3.23 6.64
C HIS A 79 -1.03 1.95 6.89
N CYS A 80 -1.41 1.25 5.81
CA CYS A 80 -2.24 0.04 5.82
C CYS A 80 -1.63 -1.14 6.62
N LEU A 81 -0.32 -1.18 6.86
CA LEU A 81 0.31 -2.16 7.76
C LEU A 81 -0.22 -2.12 9.21
N ALA A 82 -0.96 -1.09 9.61
CA ALA A 82 -1.64 -1.00 10.92
C ALA A 82 -3.17 -1.00 10.81
N ASP A 83 -3.73 -1.36 9.65
CA ASP A 83 -5.18 -1.48 9.52
C ASP A 83 -5.70 -2.59 10.44
N GLU A 84 -6.91 -2.43 10.98
CA GLU A 84 -7.56 -3.43 11.83
C GLU A 84 -7.87 -4.71 11.06
N ASP A 85 -8.09 -4.59 9.76
CA ASP A 85 -8.43 -5.70 8.87
C ASP A 85 -7.19 -6.42 8.36
N ASP A 86 -7.13 -7.74 8.55
CA ASP A 86 -5.96 -8.55 8.21
C ASP A 86 -5.72 -8.63 6.70
N GLN A 87 -6.78 -8.69 5.88
CA GLN A 87 -6.67 -8.69 4.42
C GLN A 87 -6.07 -7.38 3.90
N VAL A 88 -6.35 -6.25 4.57
CA VAL A 88 -5.70 -4.97 4.25
C VAL A 88 -4.20 -5.01 4.57
N ARG A 89 -3.82 -5.57 5.72
CA ARG A 89 -2.41 -5.72 6.10
C ARG A 89 -1.66 -6.65 5.14
N VAL A 90 -2.27 -7.75 4.70
CA VAL A 90 -1.70 -8.65 3.69
C VAL A 90 -1.44 -7.92 2.38
N ALA A 91 -2.46 -7.27 1.79
CA ALA A 91 -2.30 -6.55 0.53
C ALA A 91 -1.26 -5.42 0.63
N ALA A 92 -1.15 -4.76 1.79
CA ALA A 92 -0.13 -3.76 2.03
C ALA A 92 1.29 -4.32 2.05
N LEU A 93 1.50 -5.52 2.61
CA LEU A 93 2.79 -6.21 2.57
C LEU A 93 3.17 -6.60 1.14
N GLU A 94 2.20 -7.03 0.33
CA GLU A 94 2.41 -7.35 -1.08
C GLU A 94 2.72 -6.10 -1.91
N GLY A 95 2.00 -5.01 -1.69
CA GLY A 95 2.25 -3.72 -2.33
C GLY A 95 3.56 -3.04 -1.93
N LEU A 96 4.23 -3.51 -0.87
CA LEU A 96 5.55 -3.04 -0.43
C LEU A 96 6.70 -3.94 -0.90
N TRP A 97 6.42 -4.92 -1.76
CA TRP A 97 7.40 -5.94 -2.15
C TRP A 97 8.69 -5.35 -2.71
N ASP A 98 8.63 -4.32 -3.56
CA ASP A 98 9.82 -3.69 -4.17
C ASP A 98 10.46 -2.60 -3.29
N SER A 99 9.92 -2.37 -2.08
CA SER A 99 10.36 -1.27 -1.24
C SER A 99 11.77 -1.51 -0.73
N THR A 100 12.65 -0.57 -1.02
CA THR A 100 14.03 -0.54 -0.48
C THR A 100 14.12 0.17 0.88
N ASP A 101 12.98 0.58 1.45
CA ASP A 101 12.96 1.30 2.73
C ASP A 101 13.22 0.36 3.91
N THR A 102 14.50 0.26 4.30
CA THR A 102 14.94 -0.56 5.43
C THR A 102 14.31 -0.17 6.78
N ARG A 103 13.68 1.01 6.90
CA ARG A 103 12.93 1.42 8.10
C ARG A 103 11.69 0.56 8.31
N LEU A 104 11.14 -0.06 7.25
CA LEU A 104 9.98 -0.94 7.33
C LEU A 104 10.31 -2.29 7.97
N VAL A 105 11.56 -2.73 7.93
CA VAL A 105 11.95 -4.09 8.34
C VAL A 105 11.61 -4.37 9.80
N SER A 106 11.77 -3.40 10.72
CA SER A 106 11.40 -3.61 12.13
C SER A 106 9.89 -3.80 12.31
N ARG A 107 9.08 -3.08 11.53
CA ARG A 107 7.63 -3.18 11.55
C ARG A 107 7.16 -4.50 10.95
N ILE A 108 7.75 -4.93 9.83
CA ILE A 108 7.40 -6.20 9.19
C ILE A 108 7.83 -7.39 10.08
N LEU A 109 8.97 -7.29 10.79
CA LEU A 109 9.35 -8.29 11.79
C LEU A 109 8.32 -8.41 12.91
N HIS A 110 7.79 -7.30 13.40
CA HIS A 110 6.73 -7.32 14.41
C HIS A 110 5.44 -7.96 13.88
N LEU A 111 5.02 -7.67 12.63
CA LEU A 111 3.89 -8.35 12.00
C LEU A 111 4.13 -9.87 11.84
N LEU A 112 5.36 -10.28 11.53
CA LEU A 112 5.72 -11.70 11.46
C LEU A 112 5.58 -12.40 12.82
N SER A 113 5.94 -11.74 13.92
CA SER A 113 6.02 -12.38 15.24
C SER A 113 4.77 -12.21 16.10
N GLU A 114 4.00 -11.14 15.91
CA GLU A 114 2.97 -10.69 16.85
C GLU A 114 1.60 -10.46 16.22
N ASP A 115 1.44 -10.52 14.89
CA ASP A 115 0.11 -10.38 14.28
C ASP A 115 -0.78 -11.60 14.59
N ASP A 116 -2.06 -11.39 14.87
CA ASP A 116 -3.01 -12.46 15.18
C ASP A 116 -3.39 -13.32 13.96
N SER A 117 -3.20 -12.80 12.74
CA SER A 117 -3.56 -13.49 11.50
C SER A 117 -2.38 -14.24 10.91
N GLU A 118 -2.50 -15.55 10.77
CA GLU A 118 -1.50 -16.40 10.10
C GLU A 118 -1.21 -15.92 8.68
N ALA A 119 -2.22 -15.42 7.96
CA ALA A 119 -2.04 -14.88 6.62
C ALA A 119 -1.11 -13.66 6.60
N VAL A 120 -1.23 -12.77 7.59
CA VAL A 120 -0.35 -11.60 7.73
C VAL A 120 1.07 -12.03 8.08
N GLN A 121 1.23 -12.99 9.01
CA GLN A 121 2.54 -13.52 9.35
C GLN A 121 3.25 -14.14 8.12
N VAL A 122 2.53 -14.91 7.30
CA VAL A 122 3.06 -15.50 6.06
C VAL A 122 3.45 -14.41 5.05
N ALA A 123 2.60 -13.39 4.86
CA ALA A 123 2.92 -12.27 3.98
C ALA A 123 4.15 -11.49 4.47
N ALA A 124 4.29 -11.30 5.78
CA ALA A 124 5.42 -10.63 6.40
C ALA A 124 6.73 -11.43 6.21
N ALA A 125 6.67 -12.76 6.37
CA ALA A 125 7.80 -13.64 6.09
C ALA A 125 8.28 -13.51 4.63
N ARG A 126 7.34 -13.47 3.67
CA ARG A 126 7.66 -13.29 2.25
C ARG A 126 8.32 -11.93 2.00
N ALA A 127 7.76 -10.84 2.52
CA ALA A 127 8.33 -9.52 2.37
C ALA A 127 9.77 -9.44 2.95
N LEU A 128 10.00 -10.01 4.14
CA LEU A 128 11.33 -10.07 4.75
C LEU A 128 12.32 -10.90 3.94
N ALA A 129 11.88 -12.02 3.36
CA ALA A 129 12.73 -12.81 2.46
C ALA A 129 13.17 -11.97 1.25
N HIS A 130 12.31 -11.08 0.73
CA HIS A 130 12.71 -10.17 -0.34
C HIS A 130 13.79 -9.18 0.08
N PHE A 131 13.69 -8.60 1.29
CA PHE A 131 14.76 -7.76 1.85
C PHE A 131 16.10 -8.49 1.92
N VAL A 132 16.12 -9.77 2.28
CA VAL A 132 17.34 -10.59 2.27
C VAL A 132 17.88 -10.74 0.84
N LEU A 133 17.03 -11.06 -0.13
CA LEU A 133 17.45 -11.17 -1.54
C LEU A 133 18.03 -9.86 -2.08
N MET A 134 17.43 -8.72 -1.74
CA MET A 134 17.96 -7.40 -2.13
C MET A 134 19.35 -7.13 -1.55
N ILE A 135 19.64 -7.60 -0.33
CA ILE A 135 20.99 -7.52 0.26
C ILE A 135 21.97 -8.42 -0.50
N GLU A 136 21.58 -9.67 -0.77
CA GLU A 136 22.43 -10.62 -1.51
C GLU A 136 22.74 -10.14 -2.94
N TRP A 137 21.81 -9.43 -3.58
CA TRP A 137 22.01 -8.80 -4.88
C TRP A 137 22.75 -7.45 -4.83
N GLY A 138 23.10 -6.96 -3.64
CA GLY A 138 23.79 -5.69 -3.45
C GLY A 138 22.93 -4.45 -3.72
N GLN A 139 21.59 -4.62 -3.78
CA GLN A 139 20.63 -3.51 -3.92
C GLN A 139 20.43 -2.78 -2.60
N LEU A 140 20.63 -3.47 -1.48
CA LEU A 140 20.66 -2.91 -0.13
C LEU A 140 21.99 -3.19 0.56
N PRO A 141 22.48 -2.28 1.42
CA PRO A 141 23.66 -2.56 2.22
C PRO A 141 23.35 -3.66 3.26
N PRO A 142 24.33 -4.51 3.60
CA PRO A 142 24.17 -5.46 4.70
C PRO A 142 23.92 -4.70 6.01
N ARG A 143 23.05 -5.24 6.86
CA ARG A 143 22.83 -4.69 8.20
C ARG A 143 24.13 -4.82 9.02
N HIS A 144 24.63 -3.69 9.51
CA HIS A 144 25.71 -3.62 10.50
C HIS A 144 25.17 -3.69 11.92
#